data_AF-A0A8X6I2Y2-F1
#
_entry.id   AF-A0A8X6I2Y2-F1
#
_cell.length_a   1.000
_cell.length_b   1.000
_cell.length_c   1.000
_cell.angle_alpha   90.00
_cell.angle_beta   90.00
_cell.angle_gamma   90.00
#
_symmetry.space_group_name_H-M   'P 1'
#
loop_
_entity.id
_entity.type
_entity.pdbx_description
1 polymer ?
#
loop_
_entity_poly.entity_id
_entity_poly.type
_entity_poly.pdbx_seq_one_letter_code
_entity_poly.pdbx_strand_id
1 'polypeptide(L)'
;MNAVKQRRTTIRGAFTKSANNLEDLLSSELSNVKFDEIEVTLEQLSVKFKQLKECDDQALDLLQQEKCSQDIYEKEYLSCEKYEDRFIALKTKVNRITKPLSNEDGSSKIHSLLNLFLI
;
A
#
# COMPACT_ATOMS: atom_id res chain seq x y z
N MET A 1 -8.39 -3.75 -23.20
CA MET A 1 -8.05 -2.51 -22.48
C MET A 1 -9.12 -1.98 -21.52
N ASN A 2 -10.41 -1.88 -21.89
CA ASN A 2 -11.40 -1.15 -21.07
C ASN A 2 -11.71 -1.79 -19.70
N ALA A 3 -11.81 -3.13 -19.64
CA ALA A 3 -12.06 -3.84 -18.39
C ALA A 3 -10.90 -3.72 -17.36
N VAL A 4 -9.65 -3.81 -17.82
CA VAL A 4 -8.45 -3.63 -16.99
C VAL A 4 -8.41 -2.20 -16.41
N LYS A 5 -8.65 -1.20 -17.25
CA LYS A 5 -8.73 0.21 -16.81
C LYS A 5 -9.83 0.41 -15.77
N GLN A 6 -11.02 -0.16 -15.96
CA GLN A 6 -12.13 -0.05 -15.01
C GLN A 6 -11.81 -0.71 -13.65
N ARG A 7 -11.27 -1.95 -13.67
CA ARG A 7 -10.85 -2.66 -12.46
C ARG A 7 -9.78 -1.87 -11.71
N ARG A 8 -8.78 -1.38 -12.43
CA ARG A 8 -7.69 -0.55 -11.88
C ARG A 8 -8.20 0.72 -11.22
N THR A 9 -9.09 1.47 -11.86
CA THR A 9 -9.71 2.67 -11.27
C THR A 9 -10.42 2.35 -9.96
N THR A 10 -11.15 1.24 -9.93
CA THR A 10 -11.86 0.78 -8.72
C THR A 10 -10.88 0.47 -7.59
N ILE A 11 -9.83 -0.28 -7.89
CA ILE A 11 -8.80 -0.65 -6.90
C ILE A 11 -8.01 0.57 -6.43
N ARG A 12 -7.62 1.49 -7.33
CA ARG A 12 -6.95 2.75 -6.96
C ARG A 12 -7.80 3.59 -6.01
N GLY A 13 -9.11 3.64 -6.23
CA GLY A 13 -10.06 4.29 -5.31
C GLY A 13 -10.09 3.62 -3.94
N ALA A 14 -10.17 2.28 -3.90
CA ALA A 14 -10.16 1.52 -2.65
C ALA A 14 -8.84 1.63 -1.89
N PHE A 15 -7.71 1.56 -2.60
CA PHE A 15 -6.37 1.78 -2.05
C PHE A 15 -6.27 3.17 -1.43
N THR A 16 -6.68 4.21 -2.16
CA THR A 16 -6.61 5.61 -1.69
C THR A 16 -7.41 5.81 -0.41
N LYS A 17 -8.61 5.23 -0.33
CA LYS A 17 -9.44 5.28 0.89
C LYS A 17 -8.75 4.59 2.08
N SER A 18 -8.21 3.38 1.88
CA SER A 18 -7.48 2.68 2.95
C SER A 18 -6.19 3.40 3.35
N ALA A 19 -5.47 4.00 2.40
CA ALA A 19 -4.27 4.77 2.66
C ALA A 19 -4.56 6.03 3.48
N ASN A 20 -5.61 6.78 3.12
CA ASN A 20 -6.06 7.94 3.90
C ASN A 20 -6.47 7.53 5.32
N ASN A 21 -7.22 6.44 5.48
CA ASN A 21 -7.61 5.95 6.81
C ASN A 21 -6.37 5.61 7.68
N LEU A 22 -5.36 4.99 7.07
CA LEU A 22 -4.11 4.71 7.76
C LEU A 22 -3.36 6.00 8.11
N GLU A 23 -3.33 6.99 7.24
CA GLU A 23 -2.74 8.32 7.51
C GLU A 23 -3.40 9.01 8.71
N ASP A 24 -4.73 8.94 8.80
CA ASP A 24 -5.50 9.52 9.90
C ASP A 24 -5.18 8.82 11.24
N LEU A 25 -5.16 7.48 11.24
CA LEU A 25 -4.76 6.69 12.41
C LEU A 25 -3.33 7.02 12.86
N LEU A 26 -2.41 7.19 11.91
CA LEU A 26 -1.00 7.52 12.18
C LEU A 26 -0.76 9.01 12.49
N SER A 27 -1.79 9.84 12.42
CA SER A 27 -1.72 11.27 12.78
C SER A 27 -2.33 11.57 14.16
N SER A 28 -2.91 10.55 14.81
CA SER A 28 -3.38 10.63 16.18
C SER A 28 -2.21 10.82 17.16
N GLU A 29 -2.48 11.49 18.28
CA GLU A 29 -1.52 11.60 19.38
C GLU A 29 -1.06 10.21 19.85
N LEU A 30 0.21 10.08 20.22
CA LEU A 30 0.82 8.78 20.55
C LEU A 30 0.07 8.04 21.67
N SER A 31 -0.49 8.76 22.63
CA SER A 31 -1.33 8.26 23.73
C SER A 31 -2.66 7.65 23.29
N ASN A 32 -3.13 7.99 22.09
CA ASN A 32 -4.41 7.55 21.52
C ASN A 32 -4.22 6.66 20.29
N VAL A 33 -2.99 6.22 20.01
CA VAL A 33 -2.69 5.35 18.87
C VAL A 33 -3.35 4.00 19.07
N LYS A 34 -4.24 3.66 18.14
CA LYS A 34 -4.95 2.38 18.12
C LYS A 34 -4.16 1.36 17.29
N PHE A 35 -3.20 0.71 17.92
CA PHE A 35 -2.30 -0.23 17.25
C PHE A 35 -3.02 -1.36 16.50
N ASP A 36 -4.06 -1.95 17.10
CA ASP A 36 -4.85 -3.01 16.47
C ASP A 36 -5.54 -2.50 15.18
N GLU A 37 -6.08 -1.27 15.19
CA GLU A 37 -6.71 -0.66 14.01
C GLU A 37 -5.67 -0.35 12.92
N ILE A 38 -4.46 0.06 13.31
CA ILE A 38 -3.33 0.29 12.38
C ILE A 38 -2.90 -1.01 11.72
N GLU A 39 -2.72 -2.09 12.48
CA GLU A 39 -2.31 -3.40 11.96
C GLU A 39 -3.35 -3.93 10.96
N VAL A 40 -4.63 -3.91 11.33
CA VAL A 40 -5.72 -4.33 10.43
C VAL A 40 -5.77 -3.46 9.17
N THR A 41 -5.64 -2.14 9.31
CA THR A 41 -5.69 -1.23 8.16
C THR A 41 -4.48 -1.43 7.24
N LEU A 42 -3.28 -1.68 7.79
CA LEU A 42 -2.08 -1.96 7.02
C LEU A 42 -2.18 -3.28 6.25
N GLU A 43 -2.70 -4.34 6.87
CA GLU A 43 -2.94 -5.63 6.21
C GLU A 43 -3.91 -5.45 5.04
N GLN A 44 -5.04 -4.79 5.30
CA GLN A 44 -6.03 -4.48 4.27
C GLN A 44 -5.48 -3.60 3.13
N LEU A 45 -4.56 -2.69 3.43
CA LEU A 45 -3.89 -1.85 2.43
C LEU A 45 -2.92 -2.69 1.59
N SER A 46 -2.17 -3.62 2.23
CA SER A 46 -1.22 -4.52 1.57
C SER A 46 -1.92 -5.45 0.57
N VAL A 47 -3.06 -6.03 0.94
CA VAL A 47 -3.89 -6.83 0.03
C VAL A 47 -4.33 -6.03 -1.18
N LYS A 48 -4.81 -4.79 -0.98
CA LYS A 48 -5.24 -3.91 -2.07
C LYS A 48 -4.07 -3.49 -2.96
N PHE A 49 -2.90 -3.25 -2.37
CA PHE A 49 -1.70 -2.91 -3.12
C PHE A 49 -1.26 -4.05 -4.04
N LYS A 50 -1.29 -5.31 -3.56
CA LYS A 50 -1.01 -6.49 -4.39
C LYS A 50 -1.96 -6.57 -5.58
N GLN A 51 -3.26 -6.41 -5.35
CA GLN A 51 -4.26 -6.40 -6.43
C GLN A 51 -4.06 -5.23 -7.42
N LEU A 52 -3.59 -4.07 -6.91
CA LEU A 52 -3.28 -2.92 -7.73
C LEU A 52 -2.08 -3.19 -8.64
N LYS A 53 -0.99 -3.76 -8.10
CA LYS A 53 0.20 -4.14 -8.87
C LYS A 53 -0.14 -5.10 -10.01
N GLU A 54 -0.93 -6.14 -9.73
CA GLU A 54 -1.43 -7.04 -10.78
C GLU A 54 -2.18 -6.30 -11.90
N CYS A 55 -2.98 -5.28 -11.57
CA CYS A 55 -3.71 -4.49 -12.55
C CYS A 55 -2.83 -3.47 -13.29
N ASP A 56 -1.83 -2.91 -12.62
CA ASP A 56 -0.86 -2.00 -13.20
C ASP A 56 0.03 -2.74 -14.21
N ASP A 57 0.55 -3.92 -13.85
CA ASP A 57 1.35 -4.78 -14.75
C ASP A 57 0.55 -5.16 -16.01
N GLN A 58 -0.69 -5.62 -15.85
CA GLN A 58 -1.58 -5.91 -16.97
C GLN A 58 -1.85 -4.69 -17.86
N ALA A 59 -1.92 -3.49 -17.28
CA ALA A 59 -2.15 -2.27 -18.05
C ALA A 59 -0.89 -1.86 -18.83
N LEU A 60 0.29 -1.99 -18.24
CA LEU A 60 1.57 -1.71 -18.90
C LEU A 60 1.85 -2.71 -20.02
N ASP A 61 1.59 -4.00 -19.81
CA ASP A 61 1.73 -5.04 -20.84
C ASP A 61 0.85 -4.74 -22.06
N LEU A 62 -0.40 -4.35 -21.83
CA LEU A 62 -1.32 -3.95 -22.91
C LEU A 62 -0.80 -2.74 -23.69
N LEU A 63 -0.24 -1.74 -23.00
CA LEU A 63 0.35 -0.56 -23.65
C LEU A 63 1.56 -0.92 -24.53
N GLN A 64 2.39 -1.87 -24.09
CA GLN A 64 3.49 -2.39 -24.89
C GLN A 64 2.99 -3.16 -26.12
N GLN A 65 1.98 -4.02 -25.94
CA GLN A 65 1.36 -4.78 -27.04
C GLN A 65 0.70 -3.87 -28.09
N GLU A 66 0.05 -2.79 -27.64
CA GLU A 66 -0.56 -1.78 -28.50
C GLU A 66 0.47 -0.85 -29.18
N LYS A 67 1.78 -1.03 -28.88
CA LYS A 67 2.89 -0.21 -29.39
C LYS A 67 2.62 1.29 -29.19
N CYS A 68 2.12 1.64 -28.00
CA CYS A 68 1.86 3.04 -27.67
C CYS A 68 3.16 3.88 -27.73
N SER A 69 3.02 5.20 -27.80
CA SER A 69 4.19 6.07 -27.75
C SER A 69 4.88 5.98 -26.39
N GLN A 70 6.20 6.17 -26.39
CA GLN A 70 7.01 6.17 -25.18
C GLN A 70 6.47 7.14 -24.12
N ASP A 71 6.03 8.34 -24.52
CA ASP A 71 5.44 9.33 -23.61
C ASP A 71 4.16 8.82 -22.91
N ILE A 72 3.31 8.06 -23.60
CA ILE A 72 2.10 7.47 -23.01
C ILE A 72 2.50 6.38 -22.01
N TYR A 73 3.44 5.52 -22.39
CA TYR A 73 3.93 4.45 -21.52
C TYR A 73 4.56 5.01 -20.25
N GLU A 74 5.47 5.99 -20.36
CA GLU A 74 6.16 6.61 -19.23
C GLU A 74 5.19 7.32 -18.27
N LYS A 75 4.20 8.05 -18.80
CA LYS A 75 3.16 8.67 -17.96
C LYS A 75 2.37 7.64 -17.17
N GLU A 76 2.04 6.52 -17.78
CA GLU A 76 1.32 5.44 -17.10
C GLU A 76 2.21 4.75 -16.06
N TYR A 77 3.46 4.46 -16.40
CA TYR A 77 4.44 3.86 -15.50
C TYR A 77 4.66 4.73 -14.25
N LEU A 78 4.92 6.04 -14.43
CA LEU A 78 5.05 7.01 -13.33
C LEU A 78 3.77 7.12 -12.50
N SER A 79 2.59 6.93 -13.12
CA SER A 79 1.33 6.89 -12.37
C SER A 79 1.25 5.65 -11.47
N CYS A 80 1.85 4.53 -11.84
CA CYS A 80 1.88 3.31 -11.03
C CYS A 80 2.87 3.47 -9.86
N GLU A 81 4.07 3.99 -10.13
CA GLU A 81 5.11 4.23 -9.10
C GLU A 81 4.60 5.10 -7.94
N LYS A 82 3.77 6.11 -8.21
CA LYS A 82 3.18 6.96 -7.16
C LYS A 82 2.40 6.18 -6.08
N TYR A 83 1.74 5.08 -6.45
CA TYR A 83 1.01 4.25 -5.49
C TYR A 83 1.95 3.35 -4.68
N GLU A 84 3.04 2.89 -5.30
CA GLU A 84 4.10 2.13 -4.64
C GLU A 84 4.87 2.99 -3.63
N ASP A 85 5.30 4.18 -4.03
CA ASP A 85 5.95 5.16 -3.16
C ASP A 85 5.08 5.47 -1.94
N ARG A 86 3.78 5.69 -2.17
CA ARG A 86 2.83 5.96 -1.10
C ARG A 86 2.69 4.77 -0.15
N PHE A 87 2.59 3.55 -0.68
CA PHE A 87 2.52 2.35 0.15
C PHE A 87 3.78 2.18 1.01
N ILE A 88 4.97 2.35 0.42
CA ILE A 88 6.26 2.26 1.11
C ILE A 88 6.37 3.32 2.21
N ALA A 89 5.99 4.56 1.92
CA ALA A 89 6.00 5.65 2.89
C ALA A 89 5.13 5.34 4.11
N LEU A 90 3.90 4.84 3.89
CA LEU A 90 2.99 4.47 4.96
C LEU A 90 3.49 3.30 5.78
N LYS A 91 3.94 2.21 5.12
CA LYS A 91 4.53 1.05 5.81
C LYS A 91 5.73 1.47 6.66
N THR A 92 6.58 2.36 6.15
CA THR A 92 7.72 2.91 6.88
C THR A 92 7.28 3.74 8.09
N LYS A 93 6.23 4.55 7.95
CA LYS A 93 5.66 5.35 9.05
C LYS A 93 5.09 4.45 10.15
N VAL A 94 4.34 3.39 9.80
CA VAL A 94 3.85 2.39 10.75
C VAL A 94 5.03 1.78 11.52
N ASN A 95 6.04 1.27 10.82
CA ASN A 95 7.22 0.66 11.45
C ASN A 95 7.95 1.62 12.40
N ARG A 96 8.04 2.92 12.08
CA ARG A 96 8.67 3.91 12.97
C ARG A 96 7.88 4.14 14.25
N ILE A 97 6.56 4.05 14.21
CA ILE A 97 5.68 4.25 15.37
C ILE A 97 5.62 2.98 16.23
N THR A 98 5.68 1.79 15.63
CA THR A 98 5.58 0.51 16.35
C THR A 98 6.92 -0.01 16.89
N LYS A 99 8.05 0.33 16.26
CA LYS A 99 9.40 -0.13 16.67
C LYS A 99 9.88 0.34 18.06
N PRO A 100 9.60 1.57 18.53
CA PRO A 100 10.00 2.02 19.87
C PRO A 100 9.34 1.21 21.00
N LEU A 101 8.16 0.63 20.76
CA LEU A 101 7.40 -0.17 21.73
C LEU A 101 7.93 -1.62 21.87
N SER A 102 8.93 -2.01 21.07
CA SER A 102 9.54 -3.35 21.12
C SER A 102 10.74 -3.43 22.08
N ASN A 103 11.22 -2.30 22.60
CA ASN A 103 12.45 -2.22 23.39
C ASN A 103 12.21 -1.99 24.90
N GLU A 104 10.96 -1.86 25.33
CA GLU A 104 10.60 -1.88 26.75
C GLU A 104 9.72 -3.10 27.03
N ASP A 105 10.28 -3.96 27.89
CA ASP A 105 9.71 -5.15 28.49
C ASP A 105 9.59 -6.39 27.58
N GLY A 106 10.41 -7.38 27.92
CA GLY A 106 10.36 -8.72 27.35
C GLY A 106 9.11 -9.45 27.80
N SER A 107 7.98 -9.24 27.11
CA SER A 107 6.86 -10.18 27.14
C SER A 107 5.93 -9.98 25.94
N SER A 108 6.01 -10.93 25.00
CA SER A 108 4.94 -11.42 24.13
C SER A 108 3.88 -10.42 23.61
N LYS A 109 4.00 -10.04 22.32
CA LYS A 109 2.88 -10.07 21.33
C LYS A 109 3.22 -9.68 19.88
N ILE A 110 4.47 -9.46 19.50
CA ILE A 110 4.81 -8.89 18.17
C ILE A 110 5.34 -9.94 17.16
N HIS A 111 5.33 -11.22 17.49
CA HIS A 111 5.81 -12.27 16.56
C HIS A 111 4.92 -12.47 15.31
N SER A 112 3.78 -11.78 15.20
CA SER A 112 2.90 -11.83 14.02
C SER A 112 3.36 -10.88 12.89
N LEU A 113 3.92 -9.71 13.22
CA LEU A 113 4.18 -8.67 12.21
C LEU A 113 5.44 -8.91 11.35
N LEU A 114 6.36 -9.75 11.82
CA LEU A 114 7.58 -10.09 11.08
C LEU A 114 7.40 -11.26 10.10
N ASN A 115 6.31 -12.02 10.19
CA ASN A 115 6.06 -13.15 9.28
C ASN A 115 5.28 -12.77 8.01
N LEU A 116 4.82 -11.53 7.87
CA LEU A 116 4.25 -11.00 6.62
C LEU A 116 5.33 -10.41 5.68
N PHE A 117 6.52 -11.00 5.69
CA PHE A 117 7.69 -10.53 4.93
C PHE A 117 8.20 -11.50 3.85
N LEU A 118 7.49 -12.61 3.57
CA LEU A 118 7.97 -13.64 2.62
C LEU A 118 6.94 -14.16 1.61
N ILE A 119 5.91 -13.39 1.25
CA ILE A 119 5.05 -13.72 0.09
C ILE A 119 4.76 -12.46 -0.74
#